data_AF-A0A957FPY1-F1
#
_entry.id   AF-A0A957FPY1-F1
#
_cell.length_a   1.000
_cell.length_b   1.000
_cell.length_c   1.000
_cell.angle_alpha   90.00
_cell.angle_beta   90.00
_cell.angle_gamma   90.00
#
_symmetry.space_group_name_H-M   'P 1'
#
loop_
_entity.id
_entity.type
_entity.pdbx_description
1 polymer ?
#
loop_
_entity_poly.entity_id
_entity_poly.type
_entity_poly.pdbx_seq_one_letter_code
_entity_poly.pdbx_strand_id
1 'polypeptide(L)'
;MNTKLLSEQEIDELVIAEANELEQWEDAITVQPNQPVVMSLPVALAARVEFFAKLHKRSSAEEWLHAIIRERLAFEEMAYSRLKQEMSS
;
A
#
# COMPACT_ATOMS: atom_id res chain seq x y z
N MET A 1 24.19 26.25 -11.41
CA MET A 1 23.71 26.00 -10.04
C MET A 1 24.84 25.29 -9.31
N ASN A 2 25.41 25.90 -8.28
CA ASN A 2 26.49 25.31 -7.49
C ASN A 2 25.88 24.29 -6.52
N THR A 3 25.93 23.00 -6.84
CA THR A 3 25.54 21.95 -5.90
C THR A 3 26.69 21.74 -4.93
N LYS A 4 26.77 22.59 -3.90
CA LYS A 4 27.66 22.34 -2.76
C LYS A 4 27.13 21.06 -2.10
N LEU A 5 27.94 20.01 -2.09
CA LEU A 5 27.62 18.77 -1.37
C LEU A 5 27.77 19.08 0.11
N LEU A 6 26.65 19.29 0.79
CA LEU A 6 26.60 19.43 2.25
C LEU A 6 26.80 18.04 2.87
N SER A 7 27.52 18.00 3.98
CA SER A 7 27.55 16.84 4.87
C SER A 7 26.20 16.67 5.57
N GLU A 8 25.94 15.46 6.09
CA GLU A 8 24.73 15.16 6.88
C GLU A 8 24.53 16.15 8.03
N GLN A 9 25.60 16.46 8.76
CA GLN A 9 25.56 17.41 9.87
C GLN A 9 25.18 18.83 9.40
N GLU A 10 25.72 19.29 8.27
CA GLU A 10 25.36 20.61 7.73
C GLU A 10 23.89 20.66 7.26
N ILE A 11 23.34 19.52 6.80
CA ILE A 11 21.92 19.42 6.44
C ILE A 11 21.05 19.49 7.70
N ASP A 12 21.39 18.75 8.75
CA ASP A 12 20.64 18.76 10.00
C ASP A 12 20.59 20.15 10.64
N GLU A 13 21.73 20.85 10.68
CA GLU A 13 21.82 22.21 11.21
C GLU A 13 20.95 23.19 10.42
N LEU A 14 20.92 23.05 9.08
CA LEU A 14 20.07 23.86 8.20
C LEU A 14 18.59 23.58 8.45
N VAL A 15 18.19 22.31 8.50
CA VAL A 15 16.81 21.90 8.75
C VAL A 15 16.31 22.40 10.12
N ILE A 16 17.14 22.33 11.16
CA ILE A 16 16.79 22.83 12.50
C ILE A 16 16.62 24.35 12.49
N ALA A 17 17.52 25.07 11.82
CA ALA A 17 17.48 26.53 11.75
C ALA A 17 16.24 27.06 11.02
N GLU A 18 15.80 26.36 9.97
CA GLU A 18 14.71 26.80 9.09
C GLU A 18 13.36 26.15 9.43
N ALA A 19 13.29 25.33 10.48
CA ALA A 19 12.10 24.53 10.83
C ALA A 19 10.80 25.34 11.02
N ASN A 20 10.91 26.61 11.46
CA ASN A 20 9.74 27.47 11.73
C ASN A 20 9.45 28.46 10.59
N GLU A 21 10.30 28.53 9.57
CA GLU A 21 10.19 29.49 8.49
C GLU A 21 9.53 28.83 7.28
N LEU A 22 8.19 28.89 7.21
CA LEU A 22 7.40 28.22 6.16
C LEU A 22 7.82 28.62 4.73
N GLU A 23 8.40 29.80 4.54
CA GLU A 23 8.91 30.29 3.25
C GLU A 23 10.16 29.52 2.76
N GLN A 24 10.84 28.79 3.65
CA GLN A 24 12.00 27.95 3.32
C GLN A 24 11.61 26.53 2.90
N TRP A 25 10.33 26.16 3.03
CA TRP A 25 9.81 24.84 2.70
C TRP A 25 8.99 24.89 1.41
N GLU A 26 9.07 23.82 0.63
CA GLU A 26 8.18 23.62 -0.51
C GLU A 26 6.72 23.44 -0.04
N ASP A 27 5.77 23.66 -0.95
CA ASP A 27 4.35 23.45 -0.67
C ASP A 27 4.11 22.04 -0.12
N ALA A 28 3.25 21.95 0.90
CA ALA A 28 2.93 20.67 1.52
C ALA A 28 2.35 19.68 0.49
N ILE A 29 3.06 18.57 0.29
CA ILE A 29 2.58 17.49 -0.58
C ILE A 29 1.47 16.74 0.16
N THR A 30 0.23 16.93 -0.30
CA THR A 30 -0.90 16.13 0.19
C THR A 30 -0.84 14.75 -0.43
N VAL A 31 -0.40 13.76 0.34
CA VAL A 31 -0.49 12.36 -0.06
C VAL A 31 -1.92 11.87 0.16
N GLN A 32 -2.63 11.49 -0.90
CA GLN A 32 -3.88 10.73 -0.79
C GLN A 32 -3.53 9.24 -0.87
N PRO A 33 -3.35 8.53 0.27
CA PRO A 33 -2.76 7.21 0.28
C PRO A 33 -3.61 6.11 -0.38
N ASN A 34 -4.86 6.37 -0.78
CA ASN A 34 -5.70 5.34 -1.39
C ASN A 34 -6.79 5.99 -2.24
N GLN A 35 -6.57 6.07 -3.55
CA GLN A 35 -7.71 6.10 -4.46
C GLN A 35 -8.28 4.68 -4.50
N PRO A 36 -9.55 4.46 -4.11
CA PRO A 36 -10.12 3.12 -4.08
C PRO A 36 -10.09 2.54 -5.49
N VAL A 37 -9.49 1.35 -5.62
CA VAL A 37 -9.54 0.61 -6.88
C VAL A 37 -10.96 0.07 -7.03
N VAL A 38 -11.72 0.68 -7.93
CA VAL A 38 -13.08 0.23 -8.23
C VAL A 38 -13.01 -0.90 -9.26
N MET A 39 -13.47 -2.09 -8.86
CA MET A 39 -13.63 -3.22 -9.77
C MET A 39 -15.11 -3.50 -10.01
N SER A 40 -15.51 -3.70 -11.26
CA SER A 40 -16.85 -4.17 -11.58
C SER A 40 -16.92 -5.69 -11.49
N LEU A 41 -17.98 -6.20 -10.88
CA LEU A 41 -18.28 -7.62 -10.80
C LEU A 41 -19.56 -7.90 -11.59
N PRO A 42 -19.63 -9.00 -12.37
CA PRO A 42 -20.90 -9.48 -12.91
C PRO A 42 -21.93 -9.66 -11.79
N VAL A 43 -23.20 -9.33 -12.04
CA VAL A 43 -24.28 -9.37 -11.03
C VAL A 43 -24.36 -10.72 -10.33
N ALA A 44 -24.28 -11.82 -11.10
CA ALA A 44 -24.31 -13.17 -10.55
C ALA A 44 -23.11 -13.47 -9.61
N LEU A 45 -21.94 -12.88 -9.89
CA LEU A 45 -20.78 -13.02 -9.03
C LEU A 45 -20.94 -12.18 -7.75
N ALA A 46 -21.39 -10.94 -7.87
CA ALA A 46 -21.65 -10.07 -6.72
C ALA A 46 -22.65 -10.71 -5.73
N ALA A 47 -23.73 -11.32 -6.23
CA ALA A 47 -24.70 -12.02 -5.38
C ALA A 47 -24.07 -13.19 -4.60
N ARG A 48 -23.15 -13.94 -5.23
CA ARG A 48 -22.41 -15.01 -4.54
C ARG A 48 -21.46 -14.45 -3.49
N VAL A 49 -20.76 -13.37 -3.81
CA VAL A 49 -19.85 -12.68 -2.88
C VAL A 49 -20.61 -12.23 -1.63
N GLU A 50 -21.77 -11.59 -1.79
CA GLU A 50 -22.62 -11.18 -0.65
C GLU A 50 -23.09 -12.37 0.19
N PHE A 51 -23.50 -13.46 -0.45
CA PHE A 51 -23.89 -14.68 0.24
C PHE A 51 -22.75 -15.22 1.12
N PHE A 52 -21.54 -15.32 0.56
CA PHE A 52 -20.39 -15.81 1.31
C PHE A 52 -19.94 -14.83 2.40
N ALA A 53 -19.98 -13.52 2.16
CA ALA A 53 -19.68 -12.54 3.20
C ALA A 53 -20.57 -12.74 4.44
N LYS A 54 -21.88 -12.94 4.23
CA LYS A 54 -22.83 -13.28 5.31
C LYS A 54 -22.52 -14.63 5.96
N LEU A 55 -22.24 -15.66 5.15
CA LEU A 55 -21.89 -16.99 5.65
C LEU A 55 -20.67 -16.95 6.59
N HIS A 56 -19.67 -16.15 6.25
CA HIS A 56 -18.44 -15.96 7.01
C HIS A 56 -18.52 -14.85 8.07
N LYS A 57 -19.72 -14.31 8.34
CA LYS A 57 -19.96 -13.24 9.33
C LYS A 57 -19.08 -11.99 9.13
N ARG A 58 -18.84 -11.63 7.87
CA ARG A 58 -18.14 -10.39 7.49
C ARG A 58 -19.13 -9.23 7.43
N SER A 59 -18.63 -8.02 7.67
CA SER A 59 -19.44 -6.81 7.73
C SER A 59 -19.89 -6.36 6.34
N SER A 60 -19.12 -6.70 5.29
CA SER A 60 -19.45 -6.37 3.90
C SER A 60 -18.87 -7.39 2.91
N ALA A 61 -19.39 -7.36 1.69
CA ALA A 61 -18.83 -8.08 0.55
C ALA A 61 -17.37 -7.69 0.28
N GLU A 62 -17.05 -6.40 0.40
CA GLU A 62 -15.70 -5.87 0.26
C GLU A 62 -14.74 -6.42 1.32
N GLU A 63 -15.15 -6.42 2.60
CA GLU A 63 -14.31 -6.98 3.68
C GLU A 63 -14.00 -8.45 3.43
N TRP A 64 -15.01 -9.22 3.00
CA TRP A 64 -14.83 -10.62 2.65
C TRP A 64 -13.89 -10.80 1.44
N LEU A 65 -14.05 -10.01 0.38
CA LEU A 65 -13.16 -10.05 -0.79
C LEU A 65 -11.71 -9.72 -0.43
N HIS A 66 -11.48 -8.69 0.40
CA HIS A 66 -10.14 -8.36 0.88
C HIS A 66 -9.48 -9.52 1.63
N ALA A 67 -10.22 -10.22 2.49
CA ALA A 67 -9.70 -11.39 3.19
C ALA A 67 -9.31 -12.51 2.21
N ILE A 68 -10.19 -12.84 1.26
CA ILE A 68 -9.94 -13.89 0.27
C ILE A 68 -8.74 -13.55 -0.63
N ILE A 69 -8.64 -12.30 -1.09
CA ILE A 69 -7.51 -11.86 -1.92
C ILE A 69 -6.19 -11.97 -1.13
N ARG A 70 -6.16 -11.52 0.13
CA ARG A 70 -4.96 -11.63 0.98
C ARG A 70 -4.55 -13.08 1.23
N GLU A 71 -5.51 -13.93 1.58
CA GLU A 71 -5.27 -15.36 1.80
C GLU A 71 -4.71 -16.02 0.54
N ARG A 72 -5.28 -15.70 -0.63
CA ARG A 72 -4.81 -16.26 -1.89
C ARG A 72 -3.42 -15.76 -2.26
N LEU A 73 -3.14 -14.48 -2.09
CA LEU A 73 -1.80 -13.92 -2.35
C LEU A 73 -0.75 -14.57 -1.46
N ALA A 74 -1.00 -14.67 -0.15
CA ALA A 74 -0.07 -15.32 0.77
C ALA A 74 0.21 -16.78 0.37
N PHE A 75 -0.82 -17.51 -0.06
CA PHE A 75 -0.67 -18.89 -0.55
C PHE A 75 0.22 -18.96 -1.80
N GLU A 76 -0.04 -18.11 -2.80
CA GLU A 76 0.73 -18.07 -4.04
C GLU A 76 2.19 -17.63 -3.80
N GLU A 77 2.42 -16.66 -2.92
CA GLU A 77 3.76 -16.20 -2.55
C GLU A 77 4.58 -17.31 -1.88
N MET A 78 3.96 -18.10 -1.00
CA MET A 78 4.61 -19.27 -0.40
C MET A 78 4.93 -20.35 -1.45
N ALA A 79 3.98 -20.65 -2.34
CA ALA A 79 4.17 -21.62 -3.40
C ALA A 79 5.31 -21.20 -4.35
N TYR A 80 5.31 -19.93 -4.77
CA TYR A 80 6.35 -19.35 -5.61
C TYR A 80 7.73 -19.37 -4.94
N SER A 81 7.81 -18.97 -3.67
CA SER A 81 9.07 -18.95 -2.91
C SER A 81 9.69 -20.34 -2.80
N ARG A 82 8.86 -21.37 -2.58
CA ARG A 82 9.30 -22.75 -2.55
C ARG A 82 9.85 -23.21 -3.89
N LEU A 83 9.12 -22.98 -4.98
CA LEU A 83 9.56 -23.33 -6.33
C LEU A 83 10.89 -22.63 -6.68
N LYS A 84 11.04 -21.36 -6.31
CA LYS A 84 12.28 -20.61 -6.53
C LYS A 84 13.48 -21.21 -5.79
N GLN A 85 13.29 -21.70 -4.56
CA GLN A 85 14.35 -22.39 -3.80
C GLN A 85 14.74 -23.72 -4.46
N GLU A 86 13.76 -24.49 -4.91
CA GLU A 86 13.97 -25.77 -5.62
C GLU A 86 14.70 -25.57 -6.96
N MET A 87 14.48 -24.45 -7.65
CA MET A 87 15.15 -24.11 -8.92
C MET A 87 16.55 -23.51 -8.74
N SER A 88 16.87 -23.01 -7.55
CA SER A 88 18.17 -22.37 -7.26
C SER A 88 19.13 -23.31 -6.52
N SER A 89 18.70 -24.56 -6.27
CA SER A 89 19.49 -25.66 -5.69
C SER A 89 19.92 -26.62 -6.79
#